data_AF-A0A6J4U1H5-F1
#
_entry.id   AF-A0A6J4U1H5-F1
#
_cell.length_a   1.000
_cell.length_b   1.000
_cell.length_c   1.000
_cell.angle_alpha   90.00
_cell.angle_beta   90.00
_cell.angle_gamma   90.00
#
_symmetry.space_group_name_H-M   'P 1'
#
loop_
_entity.id
_entity.type
_entity.pdbx_description
1 polymer ?
#
loop_
_entity_poly.entity_id
_entity_poly.type
_entity_poly.pdbx_seq_one_letter_code
_entity_poly.pdbx_strand_id
1 'polypeptide(L)'
;MSALLGEVLTAHGGLQRWRDIAAITAHGTFSGLLRSRFPGNRMADATVRVKPAQQHTVIDGFPQAGHRAVFDRGDVRIETLDGALIGSRRNARAAFAGISGLRRNVSYDEKRPALADDVQRPGQRAVPTVGASHRPSVWGSLFARR
;
A
#
# COMPACT_ATOMS: atom_id res chain seq x y z
N MET A 1 -4.79 -36.23 3.69
CA MET A 1 -4.49 -34.79 3.70
C MET A 1 -3.18 -34.44 4.42
N SER A 2 -2.75 -35.20 5.42
CA SER A 2 -1.54 -34.93 6.22
C SER A 2 -0.22 -35.14 5.49
N ALA A 3 -0.14 -36.10 4.56
CA ALA A 3 1.10 -36.41 3.83
C ALA A 3 1.56 -35.26 2.92
N LEU A 4 0.67 -34.72 2.08
CA LEU A 4 0.98 -33.58 1.20
C LEU A 4 1.35 -32.32 2.02
N LEU A 5 0.65 -32.05 3.12
CA LEU A 5 1.00 -30.94 4.00
C LEU A 5 2.40 -31.12 4.60
N GLY A 6 2.73 -32.33 5.04
CA GLY A 6 4.06 -32.66 5.55
C GLY A 6 5.16 -32.47 4.52
N GLU A 7 4.91 -32.90 3.27
CA GLU A 7 5.82 -32.72 2.14
C GLU A 7 6.05 -31.24 1.84
N VAL A 8 4.98 -30.44 1.74
CA VAL A 8 5.07 -28.99 1.50
C VAL A 8 5.86 -28.30 2.61
N LEU A 9 5.58 -28.61 3.88
CA LEU A 9 6.30 -28.03 5.01
C LEU A 9 7.79 -28.40 4.98
N THR A 10 8.11 -29.66 4.64
CA THR A 10 9.48 -30.14 4.53
C THR A 10 10.23 -29.45 3.38
N ALA A 11 9.60 -29.34 2.21
CA ALA A 11 10.17 -28.64 1.05
C ALA A 11 10.45 -27.16 1.34
N HIS A 12 9.68 -26.52 2.24
CA HIS A 12 9.86 -25.14 2.67
C HIS A 12 10.73 -24.99 3.93
N GLY A 13 11.58 -25.98 4.23
CA GLY A 13 12.58 -25.90 5.30
C GLY A 13 12.13 -26.45 6.66
N GLY A 14 10.96 -27.08 6.73
CA GLY A 14 10.43 -27.78 7.90
C GLY A 14 9.77 -26.86 8.92
N LEU A 15 8.76 -27.37 9.64
CA LEU A 15 7.98 -26.61 10.62
C LEU A 15 8.84 -26.04 11.76
N GLN A 16 9.86 -26.79 12.19
CA GLN A 16 10.71 -26.36 13.29
C GLN A 16 11.48 -25.09 12.95
N ARG A 17 12.05 -25.00 11.74
CA ARG A 17 12.72 -23.80 11.26
C ARG A 17 11.79 -22.59 11.33
N TRP A 18 10.54 -22.73 10.91
CA TRP A 18 9.56 -21.64 10.97
C TRP A 18 9.21 -21.22 12.40
N ARG A 19 9.16 -22.18 13.33
CA ARG A 19 8.93 -21.90 14.76
C ARG A 19 10.10 -21.16 15.41
N ASP A 20 11.32 -21.44 14.96
CA ASP A 20 12.54 -20.87 15.54
C ASP A 20 12.88 -19.47 14.97
N ILE A 21 12.15 -18.98 13.95
CA ILE A 21 12.38 -17.65 13.38
C ILE A 21 11.98 -16.56 14.39
N ALA A 22 12.99 -15.88 14.93
CA ALA A 22 12.79 -14.71 15.79
C ALA A 22 12.46 -13.44 14.99
N ALA A 23 13.14 -13.24 13.85
CA ALA A 23 12.95 -12.08 12.99
C ALA A 23 13.33 -12.36 11.53
N ILE A 24 12.64 -11.67 10.62
CA ILE A 24 12.93 -11.63 9.19
C ILE A 24 13.27 -10.19 8.85
N THR A 25 14.43 -9.97 8.23
CA THR A 25 14.81 -8.64 7.73
C THR A 25 14.93 -8.71 6.22
N ALA A 26 14.26 -7.79 5.54
CA ALA A 26 14.32 -7.63 4.10
C ALA A 26 14.66 -6.18 3.77
N HIS A 27 15.49 -5.99 2.76
CA HIS A 27 15.82 -4.69 2.21
C HIS A 27 15.43 -4.73 0.73
N GLY A 28 14.74 -3.70 0.26
CA GLY A 28 14.21 -3.71 -1.10
C GLY A 28 13.97 -2.31 -1.64
N THR A 29 14.28 -2.16 -2.91
CA THR A 29 13.96 -0.97 -3.69
C THR A 29 12.80 -1.28 -4.62
N PHE A 30 11.74 -0.46 -4.59
CA PHE A 30 10.56 -0.68 -5.43
C PHE A 30 10.67 0.18 -6.69
N SER A 31 11.18 -0.43 -7.77
CA SER A 31 11.35 0.19 -9.09
C SER A 31 10.38 -0.40 -10.13
N GLY A 32 10.43 0.09 -11.38
CA GLY A 32 9.63 -0.42 -12.49
C GLY A 32 8.11 -0.28 -12.27
N LEU A 33 7.33 -1.30 -12.68
CA LEU A 33 5.87 -1.27 -12.57
C LEU A 33 5.38 -1.18 -11.12
N LEU A 34 6.18 -1.64 -10.14
CA LEU A 34 5.84 -1.52 -8.72
C LEU A 34 5.85 -0.07 -8.25
N ARG A 35 6.71 0.80 -8.83
CA ARG A 35 6.68 2.25 -8.55
C ARG A 35 5.33 2.85 -8.87
N SER A 36 4.66 2.38 -9.93
CA SER A 36 3.32 2.88 -10.27
C SER A 36 2.28 2.55 -9.19
N ARG A 37 2.50 1.49 -8.37
CA ARG A 37 1.58 1.05 -7.30
C ARG A 37 1.71 1.89 -6.03
N PHE A 38 2.82 2.63 -5.88
CA PHE A 38 3.08 3.49 -4.73
C PHE A 38 3.26 4.94 -5.21
N PRO A 39 2.18 5.75 -5.24
CA PRO A 39 2.28 7.13 -5.71
C PRO A 39 3.26 7.94 -4.83
N GLY A 40 4.25 8.55 -5.47
CA GLY A 40 5.21 9.46 -4.85
C GLY A 40 6.26 8.78 -3.97
N ASN A 41 7.24 8.09 -4.54
CA ASN A 41 8.47 7.58 -3.89
C ASN A 41 8.32 6.80 -2.57
N ARG A 42 7.11 6.42 -2.14
CA ARG A 42 6.84 6.03 -0.74
C ARG A 42 7.49 4.73 -0.29
N MET A 43 8.06 3.99 -1.22
CA MET A 43 8.78 2.73 -1.00
C MET A 43 9.99 2.63 -1.95
N ALA A 44 10.61 3.73 -2.35
CA ALA A 44 11.74 3.65 -3.29
C ALA A 44 12.93 2.89 -2.72
N ASP A 45 13.15 3.00 -1.41
CA ASP A 45 14.13 2.27 -0.63
C ASP A 45 13.56 2.08 0.78
N ALA A 46 13.39 0.83 1.20
CA ALA A 46 12.84 0.52 2.51
C ALA A 46 13.50 -0.73 3.11
N THR A 47 13.71 -0.68 4.42
CA THR A 47 14.11 -1.84 5.22
C THR A 47 12.94 -2.29 6.06
N VAL A 48 12.55 -3.56 5.90
CA VAL A 48 11.45 -4.18 6.62
C VAL A 48 12.00 -5.18 7.61
N ARG A 49 11.61 -5.07 8.87
CA ARG A 49 11.89 -6.06 9.91
C ARG A 49 10.58 -6.60 10.48
N VAL A 50 10.38 -7.90 10.39
CA VAL A 50 9.19 -8.60 10.88
C VAL A 50 9.61 -9.50 12.04
N LYS A 51 8.85 -9.49 13.13
CA LYS A 51 8.92 -10.47 14.24
C LYS A 51 7.61 -11.28 14.24
N PRO A 52 7.57 -12.44 13.55
CA PRO A 52 6.33 -13.16 13.29
C PRO A 52 5.57 -13.54 14.56
N ALA A 53 6.28 -14.08 15.56
CA ALA A 53 5.69 -14.51 16.84
C ALA A 53 5.03 -13.35 17.62
N GLN A 54 5.50 -12.12 17.42
CA GLN A 54 5.01 -10.93 18.12
C GLN A 54 3.95 -10.17 17.32
N GLN A 55 3.70 -10.58 16.06
CA GLN A 55 2.92 -9.81 15.10
C GLN A 55 3.36 -8.34 15.03
N HIS A 56 4.68 -8.16 14.93
CA HIS A 56 5.30 -6.84 14.95
C HIS A 56 6.14 -6.63 13.69
N THR A 57 5.91 -5.53 12.99
CA THR A 57 6.65 -5.17 11.78
C THR A 57 7.08 -3.72 11.84
N VAL A 58 8.33 -3.47 11.48
CA VAL A 58 8.90 -2.14 11.33
C VAL A 58 9.33 -1.95 9.88
N ILE A 59 8.97 -0.82 9.29
CA ILE A 59 9.39 -0.42 7.95
C ILE A 59 10.09 0.94 8.08
N ASP A 60 11.41 0.94 7.93
CA ASP A 60 12.21 2.15 7.86
C ASP A 60 12.17 2.73 6.44
N GLY A 61 12.12 4.06 6.32
CA GLY A 61 12.04 4.77 5.03
C GLY A 61 10.62 4.90 4.47
N PHE A 62 9.59 4.58 5.27
CA PHE A 62 8.18 4.69 4.88
C PHE A 62 7.44 5.73 5.72
N PRO A 63 6.60 6.60 5.10
CA PRO A 63 6.34 6.73 3.67
C PRO A 63 7.41 7.54 2.93
N GLN A 64 8.46 7.98 3.60
CA GLN A 64 9.62 8.66 3.02
C GLN A 64 10.81 8.50 3.95
N ALA A 65 12.00 8.86 3.48
CA ALA A 65 13.21 8.88 4.29
C ALA A 65 13.01 9.71 5.58
N GLY A 66 13.60 9.26 6.68
CA GLY A 66 13.44 9.89 8.01
C GLY A 66 12.16 9.48 8.76
N HIS A 67 11.30 8.66 8.17
CA HIS A 67 10.12 8.11 8.83
C HIS A 67 10.22 6.58 8.97
N ARG A 68 9.40 6.06 9.89
CA ARG A 68 9.23 4.65 10.17
C ARG A 68 7.75 4.32 10.29
N ALA A 69 7.30 3.26 9.64
CA ALA A 69 6.01 2.64 9.92
C ALA A 69 6.19 1.50 10.91
N VAL A 70 5.27 1.40 11.87
CA VAL A 70 5.23 0.31 12.84
C VAL A 70 3.84 -0.31 12.81
N PHE A 71 3.81 -1.62 12.62
CA PHE A 71 2.66 -2.47 12.88
C PHE A 71 2.90 -3.23 14.17
N ASP A 72 1.91 -3.21 15.07
CA ASP A 72 1.92 -3.96 16.33
C ASP A 72 0.53 -4.51 16.57
N ARG A 73 0.37 -5.83 16.40
CA ARG A 73 -0.84 -6.58 16.78
C ARG A 73 -2.15 -5.97 16.28
N GLY A 74 -2.17 -5.49 15.04
CA GLY A 74 -3.35 -4.92 14.39
C GLY A 74 -3.37 -3.40 14.34
N ASP A 75 -2.58 -2.73 15.17
CA ASP A 75 -2.45 -1.27 15.17
C ASP A 75 -1.31 -0.86 14.25
N VAL A 76 -1.47 0.27 13.58
CA VAL A 76 -0.44 0.87 12.74
C VAL A 76 -0.15 2.29 13.19
N ARG A 77 1.12 2.66 13.15
CA ARG A 77 1.57 4.04 13.33
C ARG A 77 2.69 4.38 12.38
N ILE A 78 2.82 5.66 12.11
CA ILE A 78 3.95 6.25 11.40
C ILE A 78 4.57 7.23 12.37
N GLU A 79 5.87 7.11 12.57
CA GLU A 79 6.69 7.92 13.45
C GLU A 79 7.91 8.46 12.70
N THR A 80 8.45 9.58 13.17
CA THR A 80 9.80 10.02 12.77
C THR A 80 10.84 9.09 13.39
N LEU A 81 12.08 9.10 12.90
CA LEU A 81 13.17 8.32 13.51
C LEU A 81 13.43 8.69 14.98
N ASP A 82 13.11 9.92 15.37
CA ASP A 82 13.22 10.41 16.75
C ASP A 82 12.02 10.01 17.63
N GLY A 83 11.06 9.25 17.09
CA GLY A 83 9.91 8.71 17.81
C GLY A 83 8.69 9.64 17.87
N ALA A 84 8.72 10.80 17.20
CA ALA A 84 7.55 11.67 17.13
C ALA A 84 6.44 11.04 16.27
N LEU A 85 5.24 10.92 16.82
CA LEU A 85 4.09 10.30 16.13
C LEU A 85 3.55 11.23 15.04
N ILE A 86 3.51 10.75 13.80
CA ILE A 86 2.96 11.45 12.64
C ILE A 86 1.49 11.09 12.45
N GLY A 87 1.16 9.81 12.64
CA GLY A 87 -0.21 9.33 12.51
C GLY A 87 -0.36 7.91 13.01
N SER A 88 -1.57 7.55 13.43
CA SER A 88 -1.87 6.21 13.90
C SER A 88 -3.27 5.77 13.51
N ARG A 89 -3.48 4.46 13.48
CA ARG A 89 -4.79 3.85 13.34
C ARG A 89 -4.82 2.57 14.16
N ARG A 90 -5.77 2.50 15.09
CA ARG A 90 -6.08 1.27 15.81
C ARG A 90 -6.94 0.34 14.96
N ASN A 91 -6.75 -0.96 15.13
CA ASN A 91 -7.43 -2.00 14.35
C ASN A 91 -7.44 -1.65 12.85
N ALA A 92 -6.24 -1.54 12.27
CA ALA A 92 -6.05 -1.12 10.89
C ALA A 92 -6.82 -1.99 9.90
N ARG A 93 -7.06 -3.27 10.25
CA ARG A 93 -7.80 -4.22 9.41
C ARG A 93 -9.29 -3.86 9.29
N ALA A 94 -9.90 -3.25 10.30
CA ALA A 94 -11.31 -2.83 10.25
C ALA A 94 -11.59 -1.85 9.09
N ALA A 95 -10.59 -1.05 8.69
CA ALA A 95 -10.69 -0.14 7.55
C ALA A 95 -10.84 -0.85 6.17
N PHE A 96 -10.70 -2.18 6.14
CA PHE A 96 -10.85 -3.03 4.96
C PHE A 96 -12.09 -3.95 5.04
N ALA A 97 -12.92 -3.80 6.08
CA ALA A 97 -14.18 -4.53 6.20
C ALA A 97 -15.34 -3.79 5.50
N GLY A 98 -16.36 -4.55 5.10
CA GLY A 98 -17.60 -4.01 4.51
C GLY A 98 -17.41 -3.37 3.14
N ILE A 99 -18.45 -2.65 2.69
CA ILE A 99 -18.52 -2.05 1.34
C ILE A 99 -17.45 -0.96 1.14
N SER A 100 -17.14 -0.19 2.17
CA SER A 100 -16.03 0.78 2.15
C SER A 100 -14.66 0.10 2.05
N GLY A 101 -14.53 -1.10 2.62
CA GLY A 101 -13.36 -1.96 2.49
C GLY A 101 -13.22 -2.57 1.09
N LEU A 102 -14.33 -2.92 0.44
CA LEU A 102 -14.34 -3.47 -0.92
C LEU A 102 -13.63 -2.54 -1.91
N ARG A 103 -13.95 -1.23 -1.90
CA ARG A 103 -13.27 -0.24 -2.78
C ARG A 103 -11.77 -0.18 -2.53
N ARG A 104 -11.35 -0.25 -1.26
CA ARG A 104 -9.93 -0.25 -0.90
C ARG A 104 -9.24 -1.53 -1.37
N ASN A 105 -9.84 -2.70 -1.15
CA ASN A 105 -9.29 -3.98 -1.62
C ASN A 105 -9.21 -4.05 -3.16
N VAL A 106 -10.24 -3.58 -3.86
CA VAL A 106 -10.28 -3.55 -5.34
C VAL A 106 -9.23 -2.59 -5.91
N SER A 107 -9.03 -1.41 -5.30
CA SER A 107 -7.96 -0.49 -5.72
C SER A 107 -6.53 -1.06 -5.55
N TYR A 108 -6.35 -2.07 -4.69
CA TYR A 108 -5.09 -2.81 -4.60
C TYR A 108 -4.94 -3.85 -5.74
N ASP A 109 -6.05 -4.43 -6.21
CA ASP A 109 -6.07 -5.46 -7.27
C ASP A 109 -5.99 -4.86 -8.69
N GLU A 110 -6.67 -3.75 -8.94
CA GLU A 110 -6.73 -3.10 -10.25
C GLU A 110 -5.38 -2.51 -10.70
N LYS A 111 -4.59 -3.32 -11.43
CA LYS A 111 -3.97 -2.91 -12.70
C LYS A 111 -4.01 -4.06 -13.68
N ARG A 112 -4.95 -3.99 -14.62
CA ARG A 112 -4.80 -4.70 -15.89
C ARG A 112 -3.57 -4.12 -16.64
N PRO A 113 -2.81 -4.95 -17.38
CA PRO A 113 -1.82 -4.43 -18.31
C PRO A 113 -2.53 -3.59 -19.37
N ALA A 114 -1.86 -2.53 -19.82
CA ALA A 114 -2.31 -1.72 -20.94
C ALA A 114 -2.53 -2.61 -22.17
N LEU A 115 -3.79 -2.77 -22.59
CA LEU A 115 -4.09 -3.03 -23.98
C LEU A 115 -4.19 -1.67 -24.64
N ALA A 116 -3.23 -1.42 -25.53
CA ALA A 116 -3.39 -0.50 -26.63
C ALA A 116 -4.73 -0.80 -27.29
N ASP A 117 -5.55 0.24 -27.47
CA ASP A 117 -6.48 0.46 -28.58
C ASP A 117 -7.41 1.61 -28.18
N ASP A 118 -6.97 2.83 -28.46
CA ASP A 118 -7.76 3.69 -29.33
C ASP A 118 -6.87 4.82 -29.88
N VAL A 119 -6.30 4.56 -31.04
CA VAL A 119 -5.83 5.59 -31.94
C VAL A 119 -7.08 6.28 -32.48
N GLN A 120 -7.47 7.41 -31.90
CA GLN A 120 -8.29 8.39 -32.61
C GLN A 120 -7.41 9.59 -32.99
N ARG A 121 -7.14 9.65 -34.31
CA ARG A 121 -6.36 10.68 -34.99
C ARG A 121 -6.91 12.09 -34.74
N PRO A 122 -6.06 13.13 -34.79
CA PRO A 122 -6.49 14.51 -34.60
C PRO A 122 -7.21 15.03 -35.85
N GLY A 123 -8.35 15.69 -35.64
CA GLY A 123 -8.94 16.61 -36.61
C GLY A 123 -10.37 16.30 -37.00
N GLN A 124 -11.34 16.79 -36.22
CA GLN A 124 -12.47 17.55 -36.75
C GLN A 124 -12.89 18.61 -35.72
N ARG A 125 -12.87 19.87 -36.16
CA ARG A 125 -13.43 21.03 -35.45
C ARG A 125 -14.95 20.99 -35.56
N ALA A 126 -15.63 21.30 -34.45
CA ALA A 126 -16.83 22.12 -34.46
C ALA A 126 -16.95 22.87 -33.11
N VAL A 127 -17.01 24.20 -33.22
CA VAL A 127 -17.39 25.22 -32.23
C VAL A 127 -18.54 25.99 -32.91
N PRO A 128 -19.47 26.73 -32.26
CA PRO A 128 -19.77 26.95 -30.82
C PRO A 128 -21.25 26.64 -30.47
N THR A 129 -21.69 26.83 -29.21
CA THR A 129 -22.72 27.84 -28.84
C THR A 129 -22.68 28.10 -27.32
N VAL A 130 -22.85 29.38 -26.98
CA VAL A 130 -22.89 29.99 -25.65
C VAL A 130 -24.25 29.78 -24.98
N GLY A 131 -24.27 29.58 -23.66
CA GLY A 131 -25.50 29.62 -22.85
C GLY A 131 -25.19 29.53 -21.35
N ALA A 132 -25.26 30.66 -20.65
CA ALA A 132 -25.00 30.80 -19.22
C ALA A 132 -26.23 30.45 -18.37
N SER A 133 -26.04 29.83 -17.19
CA SER A 133 -26.59 30.30 -15.89
C SER A 133 -26.41 29.33 -14.70
N HIS A 134 -25.80 29.87 -13.64
CA HIS A 134 -26.11 29.76 -12.19
C HIS A 134 -25.98 28.46 -11.34
N ARG A 135 -24.90 28.46 -10.51
CA ARG A 135 -24.78 28.20 -9.04
C ARG A 135 -24.97 26.76 -8.47
N PRO A 136 -24.56 26.46 -7.21
CA PRO A 136 -23.18 26.28 -6.69
C PRO A 136 -22.97 24.89 -6.00
N SER A 137 -21.75 24.38 -5.86
CA SER A 137 -21.44 23.21 -4.99
C SER A 137 -20.01 23.30 -4.42
N VAL A 138 -19.87 23.67 -3.14
CA VAL A 138 -19.61 22.81 -1.95
C VAL A 138 -18.28 22.04 -2.00
N TRP A 139 -17.24 22.73 -1.49
CA TRP A 139 -16.17 22.29 -0.57
C TRP A 139 -15.77 20.82 -0.52
N GLY A 140 -14.46 20.56 -0.70
CA GLY A 140 -13.84 19.34 -0.16
C GLY A 140 -12.53 18.86 -0.80
N SER A 141 -11.55 19.73 -1.07
CA SER A 141 -10.19 19.29 -1.42
C SER A 141 -9.14 20.21 -0.80
N LEU A 142 -8.00 19.60 -0.48
CA LEU A 142 -6.72 20.19 -0.03
C LEU A 142 -6.50 20.25 1.49
N PHE A 143 -5.96 19.15 2.03
CA PHE A 143 -4.82 19.26 2.93
C PHE A 143 -3.58 18.74 2.22
N ALA A 144 -2.93 19.65 1.50
CA ALA A 144 -1.53 19.61 1.15
C ALA A 144 -0.88 20.86 1.77
N ARG A 145 0.29 20.66 2.38
CA ARG A 145 1.14 21.62 3.13
C ARG A 145 0.70 21.89 4.57
N ARG A 146 1.42 21.27 5.51
CA ARG A 146 2.63 21.89 6.04
C ARG A 146 3.59 20.83 6.54
#